data_AF-A0A2A3H521-F1
#
_entry.id   AF-A0A2A3H521-F1
#
_cell.length_a   1.000
_cell.length_b   1.000
_cell.length_c   1.000
_cell.angle_alpha   90.00
_cell.angle_beta   90.00
_cell.angle_gamma   90.00
#
_symmetry.space_group_name_H-M   'P 1'
#
loop_
_entity.id
_entity.type
_entity.pdbx_description
1 polymer ?
#
loop_
_entity_poly.entity_id
_entity_poly.type
_entity_poly.pdbx_seq_one_letter_code
_entity_poly.pdbx_strand_id
1 'polypeptide(L)'
;MGDPRADRTTVDEPVDLTTPSERWLWKKDTLREPTILQSFAFDEVNGHLYALQVTEGGGEAGDLCLSRLDQDGDRLGHMYLPGFGHGVSMGVQNASDGTVWIWTEADAVGGYGQGVTRFRFVDGATRTRAQVHVRRPVPGSTNNQPAVCMATRRIAVRHRVDGVPRYRVWGLDAFVAGDYTTHLADFPQTGAHPDPAVPFQGYALHGDHLYQLAGAAYDEAANPPSGHGNTYVSRLDVRTGALVQRARTEAGYSLDHREPEGLAVRRAGGLRLCIGLASGERGARRFSVYCKPFTPLSRSPRT
;
A
#
# COMPACT_ATOMS: atom_id res chain seq x y z
N MET A 1 13.73 -8.50 -34.32
CA MET A 1 13.03 -9.52 -33.49
C MET A 1 13.77 -9.53 -32.16
N GLY A 2 13.27 -8.79 -31.17
CA GLY A 2 13.96 -8.59 -29.89
C GLY A 2 13.89 -9.84 -29.02
N ASP A 3 14.96 -10.13 -28.28
CA ASP A 3 15.05 -11.27 -27.36
C ASP A 3 13.97 -11.17 -26.26
N PRO A 4 13.00 -12.11 -26.19
CA PRO A 4 11.95 -12.10 -25.18
C PRO A 4 12.45 -12.36 -23.74
N ARG A 5 13.76 -12.58 -23.53
CA ARG A 5 14.37 -12.72 -22.19
C ARG A 5 14.79 -11.41 -21.54
N ALA A 6 14.89 -10.31 -22.27
CA ALA A 6 15.35 -9.03 -21.73
C ALA A 6 14.30 -8.31 -20.84
N ASP A 7 13.03 -8.69 -20.91
CA ASP A 7 11.94 -8.02 -20.16
C ASP A 7 11.53 -8.74 -18.86
N ARG A 8 11.94 -10.00 -18.67
CA ARG A 8 11.62 -10.77 -17.46
C ARG A 8 12.54 -10.46 -16.26
N THR A 9 13.71 -9.86 -16.47
CA THR A 9 14.70 -9.71 -15.40
C THR A 9 14.40 -8.57 -14.44
N THR A 10 13.72 -7.50 -14.87
CA THR A 10 13.47 -6.32 -14.02
C THR A 10 12.18 -6.38 -13.19
N VAL A 11 11.23 -7.24 -13.56
CA VAL A 11 9.94 -7.37 -12.86
C VAL A 11 10.06 -8.21 -11.58
N ASP A 12 11.02 -9.14 -11.56
CA ASP A 12 11.24 -10.06 -10.43
C ASP A 12 12.45 -9.67 -9.57
N GLU A 13 13.21 -8.64 -9.95
CA GLU A 13 14.32 -8.15 -9.14
C GLU A 13 13.81 -7.34 -7.93
N PRO A 14 14.16 -7.74 -6.69
CA PRO A 14 13.63 -7.08 -5.52
C PRO A 14 14.40 -5.81 -5.16
N VAL A 15 13.72 -4.89 -4.48
CA VAL A 15 14.40 -3.76 -3.81
C VAL A 15 15.19 -4.30 -2.60
N ASP A 16 16.46 -3.90 -2.49
CA ASP A 16 17.26 -4.13 -1.30
C ASP A 16 16.80 -3.19 -0.18
N LEU A 17 16.24 -3.78 0.89
CA LEU A 17 15.64 -3.02 1.97
C LEU A 17 16.66 -2.23 2.81
N THR A 18 17.95 -2.57 2.74
CA THR A 18 19.03 -1.85 3.45
C THR A 18 19.43 -0.54 2.75
N THR A 19 19.07 -0.38 1.47
CA THR A 19 19.35 0.87 0.73
C THR A 19 18.62 2.04 1.40
N PRO A 20 19.30 3.16 1.71
CA PRO A 20 18.67 4.34 2.28
C PRO A 20 17.51 4.86 1.40
N SER A 21 16.47 5.41 2.04
CA SER A 21 15.34 5.97 1.28
C SER A 21 15.64 7.41 0.89
N GLU A 22 15.33 7.76 -0.35
CA GLU A 22 15.41 9.13 -0.86
C GLU A 22 14.09 9.85 -0.62
N ARG A 23 14.18 11.14 -0.28
CA ARG A 23 12.99 12.00 -0.19
C ARG A 23 12.44 12.23 -1.59
N TRP A 24 11.15 11.97 -1.79
CA TRP A 24 10.46 12.31 -3.03
C TRP A 24 9.44 13.43 -2.81
N LEU A 25 8.43 13.19 -1.97
CA LEU A 25 7.50 14.24 -1.49
C LEU A 25 7.82 14.57 -0.04
N TRP A 26 7.92 15.86 0.31
CA TRP A 26 8.39 16.28 1.62
C TRP A 26 7.50 17.30 2.27
N LYS A 27 6.94 16.91 3.44
CA LYS A 27 6.06 17.75 4.25
C LYS A 27 5.04 18.51 3.39
N LYS A 28 4.45 17.80 2.41
CA LYS A 28 3.37 18.35 1.58
C LYS A 28 2.21 18.69 2.50
N ASP A 29 1.44 19.69 2.11
CA ASP A 29 0.30 20.17 2.87
C ASP A 29 -0.70 19.06 3.17
N THR A 30 -1.61 19.35 4.09
CA THR A 30 -2.73 18.47 4.40
C THR A 30 -3.43 18.04 3.11
N LEU A 31 -3.75 16.75 3.05
CA LEU A 31 -4.61 16.18 2.03
C LEU A 31 -6.03 16.77 2.20
N ARG A 32 -7.08 16.05 1.83
CA ARG A 32 -8.44 16.59 2.01
C ARG A 32 -8.85 16.62 3.48
N GLU A 33 -8.58 15.54 4.22
CA GLU A 33 -8.97 15.42 5.62
C GLU A 33 -7.83 15.88 6.54
N PRO A 34 -8.12 16.38 7.76
CA PRO A 34 -7.10 16.79 8.72
C PRO A 34 -6.33 15.61 9.37
N THR A 35 -6.74 14.38 9.03
CA THR A 35 -6.17 13.12 9.50
C THR A 35 -4.92 12.74 8.72
N ILE A 36 -4.24 11.68 9.16
CA ILE A 36 -3.06 11.15 8.47
C ILE A 36 -3.46 10.37 7.21
N LEU A 37 -2.56 10.26 6.22
CA LEU A 37 -2.76 9.27 5.16
C LEU A 37 -2.79 7.86 5.75
N GLN A 38 -3.41 6.92 5.05
CA GLN A 38 -3.48 5.51 5.45
C GLN A 38 -2.81 4.60 4.41
N SER A 39 -3.02 4.89 3.13
CA SER A 39 -2.33 4.26 2.03
C SER A 39 -2.33 5.13 0.79
N PHE A 40 -1.53 4.74 -0.19
CA PHE A 40 -1.45 5.41 -1.48
C PHE A 40 -1.08 4.45 -2.60
N ALA A 41 -1.38 4.81 -3.84
CA ALA A 41 -0.99 4.06 -5.03
C ALA A 41 -0.77 4.97 -6.24
N PHE A 42 0.11 4.55 -7.14
CA PHE A 42 0.46 5.28 -8.35
C PHE A 42 -0.37 4.87 -9.56
N ASP A 43 -0.85 5.85 -10.30
CA ASP A 43 -1.33 5.72 -11.67
C ASP A 43 -0.27 6.31 -12.60
N GLU A 44 0.77 5.51 -12.84
CA GLU A 44 1.95 5.95 -13.59
C GLU A 44 1.65 6.25 -15.06
N VAL A 45 0.58 5.65 -15.61
CA VAL A 45 0.13 5.88 -16.99
C VAL A 45 -0.41 7.30 -17.16
N ASN A 46 -1.15 7.80 -16.17
CA ASN A 46 -1.79 9.13 -16.25
C ASN A 46 -1.10 10.19 -15.40
N GLY A 47 0.02 9.87 -14.75
CA GLY A 47 0.77 10.85 -13.96
C GLY A 47 0.10 11.22 -12.63
N HIS A 48 -0.71 10.33 -12.04
CA HIS A 48 -1.41 10.60 -10.78
C HIS A 48 -0.92 9.75 -9.62
N LEU A 49 -1.13 10.27 -8.43
CA LEU A 49 -1.02 9.57 -7.15
C LEU A 49 -2.40 9.63 -6.47
N TYR A 50 -2.86 8.50 -5.93
CA TYR A 50 -4.08 8.45 -5.13
C TYR A 50 -3.72 8.14 -3.68
N ALA A 51 -4.36 8.80 -2.72
CA ALA A 51 -4.12 8.60 -1.29
C ALA A 51 -5.44 8.49 -0.53
N LEU A 52 -5.52 7.54 0.40
CA LEU A 52 -6.65 7.35 1.29
C LEU A 52 -6.38 7.96 2.67
N GLN A 53 -7.41 8.52 3.27
CA GLN A 53 -7.47 8.96 4.66
C GLN A 53 -8.76 8.42 5.28
N VAL A 54 -8.73 8.11 6.58
CA VAL A 54 -9.97 8.03 7.38
C VAL A 54 -10.50 9.45 7.57
N THR A 55 -11.79 9.68 7.37
CA THR A 55 -12.37 11.01 7.59
C THR A 55 -12.37 11.37 9.07
N GLU A 56 -12.41 12.66 9.39
CA GLU A 56 -12.57 13.08 10.78
C GLU A 56 -13.86 12.50 11.38
N GLY A 57 -13.76 11.83 12.53
CA GLY A 57 -14.88 11.11 13.16
C GLY A 57 -15.33 9.81 12.47
N GLY A 58 -14.75 9.47 11.31
CA GLY A 58 -15.16 8.33 10.49
C GLY A 58 -14.57 6.97 10.88
N GLY A 59 -13.74 6.91 11.92
CA GLY A 59 -12.92 5.74 12.24
C GLY A 59 -13.71 4.46 12.50
N GLU A 60 -14.76 4.51 13.33
CA GLU A 60 -15.59 3.33 13.63
C GLU A 60 -16.53 2.96 12.48
N ALA A 61 -17.03 3.96 11.75
CA ALA A 61 -17.89 3.76 10.58
C ALA A 61 -17.11 3.23 9.36
N GLY A 62 -15.79 3.45 9.31
CA GLY A 62 -14.96 3.14 8.17
C GLY A 62 -15.17 4.12 7.02
N ASP A 63 -15.38 5.40 7.33
CA ASP A 63 -15.54 6.44 6.33
C ASP A 63 -14.18 6.92 5.84
N LEU A 64 -13.96 6.85 4.53
CA LEU A 64 -12.70 7.25 3.91
C LEU A 64 -12.87 8.48 3.02
N CYS A 65 -11.79 9.22 2.85
CA CYS A 65 -11.61 10.19 1.79
C CYS A 65 -10.46 9.76 0.89
N LEU A 66 -10.73 9.67 -0.41
CA LEU A 66 -9.75 9.42 -1.46
C LEU A 66 -9.36 10.74 -2.11
N SER A 67 -8.09 11.13 -1.99
CA SER A 67 -7.52 12.27 -2.70
C SER A 67 -6.83 11.81 -3.98
N ARG A 68 -7.02 12.55 -5.08
CA ARG A 68 -6.20 12.44 -6.29
C ARG A 68 -5.20 13.60 -6.31
N LEU A 69 -3.95 13.27 -6.55
CA LEU A 69 -2.82 14.19 -6.60
C LEU A 69 -2.10 14.06 -7.95
N ASP A 70 -1.34 15.09 -8.34
CA ASP A 70 -0.30 14.94 -9.37
C ASP A 70 0.97 14.30 -8.78
N GLN A 71 2.03 14.21 -9.59
CA GLN A 71 3.32 13.63 -9.15
C GLN A 71 4.14 14.55 -8.25
N ASP A 72 3.80 15.83 -8.13
CA ASP A 72 4.43 16.78 -7.22
C ASP A 72 3.71 16.85 -5.86
N GLY A 73 2.60 16.10 -5.74
CA GLY A 73 1.79 15.97 -4.53
C GLY A 73 0.73 17.05 -4.37
N ASP A 74 0.43 17.81 -5.43
CA ASP A 74 -0.61 18.83 -5.41
C ASP A 74 -1.97 18.20 -5.67
N ARG A 75 -2.99 18.69 -4.95
CA ARG A 75 -4.33 18.11 -4.95
C ARG A 75 -5.10 18.46 -6.22
N LEU A 76 -5.55 17.43 -6.92
CA LEU A 76 -6.36 17.50 -8.15
C LEU A 76 -7.84 17.17 -7.94
N GLY A 77 -8.22 16.74 -6.73
CA GLY A 77 -9.59 16.39 -6.41
C GLY A 77 -9.70 15.40 -5.25
N HIS A 78 -10.94 15.11 -4.85
CA HIS A 78 -11.24 14.17 -3.77
C HIS A 78 -12.58 13.44 -4.01
N MET A 79 -12.77 12.32 -3.31
CA MET A 79 -14.00 11.53 -3.32
C MET A 79 -14.22 10.92 -1.93
N TYR A 80 -15.45 10.99 -1.41
CA TYR A 80 -15.80 10.38 -0.14
C TYR A 80 -16.30 8.95 -0.34
N LEU A 81 -15.90 8.05 0.57
CA LEU A 81 -16.19 6.62 0.52
C LEU A 81 -16.78 6.13 1.86
N PRO A 82 -18.06 6.44 2.19
CA PRO A 82 -18.64 6.08 3.47
C PRO A 82 -18.82 4.56 3.62
N GLY A 83 -18.42 4.02 4.77
CA GLY A 83 -18.53 2.61 5.10
C GLY A 83 -17.61 1.69 4.27
N PHE A 84 -16.47 2.19 3.82
CA PHE A 84 -15.51 1.40 3.05
C PHE A 84 -14.52 0.64 3.94
N GLY A 85 -13.96 1.28 4.96
CA GLY A 85 -13.04 0.65 5.90
C GLY A 85 -12.02 1.63 6.44
N HIS A 86 -10.79 1.17 6.65
CA HIS A 86 -9.72 1.94 7.29
C HIS A 86 -8.72 2.49 6.28
N GLY A 87 -8.70 1.95 5.05
CA GLY A 87 -7.82 2.38 3.97
C GLY A 87 -6.39 1.89 4.12
N VAL A 88 -6.16 0.76 4.81
CA VAL A 88 -4.81 0.22 5.09
C VAL A 88 -4.02 -0.11 3.82
N SER A 89 -4.70 -0.46 2.73
CA SER A 89 -4.06 -0.67 1.44
C SER A 89 -5.00 -0.34 0.29
N MET A 90 -4.39 -0.06 -0.86
CA MET A 90 -5.11 0.24 -2.09
C MET A 90 -4.30 -0.18 -3.31
N GLY A 91 -4.92 -0.08 -4.49
CA GLY A 91 -4.24 -0.29 -5.76
C GLY A 91 -4.88 0.47 -6.90
N VAL A 92 -4.11 0.71 -7.94
CA VAL A 92 -4.59 1.24 -9.22
C VAL A 92 -4.52 0.13 -10.26
N GLN A 93 -5.60 -0.05 -11.01
CA GLN A 93 -5.65 -0.91 -12.18
C GLN A 93 -5.93 -0.07 -13.43
N ASN A 94 -5.00 -0.07 -14.37
CA ASN A 94 -5.22 0.45 -15.73
C ASN A 94 -5.73 -0.70 -16.61
N ALA A 95 -7.01 -0.64 -17.00
CA ALA A 95 -7.59 -1.60 -17.93
C ALA A 95 -7.13 -1.32 -19.37
N SER A 96 -7.24 -2.33 -20.24
CA SER A 96 -6.81 -2.23 -21.64
C SER A 96 -7.63 -1.23 -22.47
N ASP A 97 -8.84 -0.89 -22.03
CA ASP A 97 -9.70 0.13 -22.62
C ASP A 97 -9.38 1.56 -22.13
N GLY A 98 -8.32 1.73 -21.34
CA GLY A 98 -7.93 3.01 -20.74
C GLY A 98 -8.66 3.34 -19.44
N THR A 99 -9.60 2.50 -18.98
CA THR A 99 -10.30 2.74 -17.72
C THR A 99 -9.36 2.58 -16.53
N VAL A 100 -9.33 3.59 -15.65
CA VAL A 100 -8.61 3.55 -14.37
C VAL A 100 -9.57 3.11 -13.27
N TRP A 101 -9.23 2.00 -12.62
CA TRP A 101 -9.96 1.45 -11.47
C TRP A 101 -9.14 1.61 -10.20
N ILE A 102 -9.76 2.16 -9.16
CA ILE A 102 -9.20 2.26 -7.82
C ILE A 102 -9.72 1.07 -7.01
N TRP A 103 -8.80 0.31 -6.42
CA TRP A 103 -9.07 -0.81 -5.54
C TRP A 103 -8.86 -0.42 -4.09
N THR A 104 -9.82 -0.74 -3.23
CA THR A 104 -9.69 -0.64 -1.77
C THR A 104 -10.70 -1.58 -1.11
N GLU A 105 -10.66 -1.65 0.21
CA GLU A 105 -11.63 -2.37 1.02
C GLU A 105 -13.03 -1.72 0.97
N ALA A 106 -14.07 -2.50 1.27
CA ALA A 106 -15.44 -2.03 1.33
C ALA A 106 -16.26 -2.82 2.37
N ASP A 107 -17.44 -2.30 2.69
CA ASP A 107 -18.40 -2.93 3.62
C ASP A 107 -17.84 -3.01 5.03
N ALA A 108 -17.60 -1.85 5.63
CA ALA A 108 -16.91 -1.73 6.90
C ALA A 108 -17.71 -2.31 8.08
N VAL A 109 -17.00 -2.99 8.98
CA VAL A 109 -17.45 -3.38 10.31
C VAL A 109 -16.34 -3.03 11.29
N GLY A 110 -16.65 -2.23 12.31
CA GLY A 110 -15.65 -1.75 13.29
C GLY A 110 -14.49 -1.01 12.63
N GLY A 111 -14.78 -0.22 11.60
CA GLY A 111 -13.79 0.55 10.85
C GLY A 111 -13.01 -0.21 9.78
N TYR A 112 -13.18 -1.53 9.62
CA TYR A 112 -12.42 -2.32 8.64
C TYR A 112 -13.33 -2.99 7.61
N GLY A 113 -12.90 -3.01 6.35
CA GLY A 113 -13.67 -3.56 5.24
C GLY A 113 -13.75 -5.09 5.28
N GLN A 114 -14.97 -5.61 5.09
CA GLN A 114 -15.24 -7.05 5.05
C GLN A 114 -15.18 -7.64 3.64
N GLY A 115 -14.88 -6.80 2.64
CA GLY A 115 -14.62 -7.24 1.27
C GLY A 115 -13.75 -6.24 0.52
N VAL A 116 -13.50 -6.52 -0.75
CA VAL A 116 -12.71 -5.69 -1.65
C VAL A 116 -13.60 -5.17 -2.77
N THR A 117 -13.40 -3.94 -3.21
CA THR A 117 -14.10 -3.40 -4.37
C THR A 117 -13.17 -2.66 -5.32
N ARG A 118 -13.71 -2.33 -6.50
CA ARG A 118 -13.12 -1.36 -7.41
C ARG A 118 -14.15 -0.38 -7.92
N PHE A 119 -13.74 0.85 -8.12
CA PHE A 119 -14.58 1.93 -8.67
C PHE A 119 -13.73 2.93 -9.45
N ARG A 120 -14.40 3.82 -10.17
CA ARG A 120 -13.75 4.95 -10.83
C ARG A 120 -13.77 6.18 -9.93
N PHE A 121 -12.65 6.89 -9.88
CA PHE A 121 -12.59 8.19 -9.25
C PHE A 121 -13.48 9.20 -9.99
N VAL A 122 -14.23 10.00 -9.24
CA VAL A 122 -14.99 11.15 -9.72
C VAL A 122 -14.81 12.26 -8.68
N ASP A 123 -14.28 13.40 -9.09
CA ASP A 123 -14.01 14.51 -8.16
C ASP A 123 -15.32 15.05 -7.58
N GLY A 124 -15.29 15.35 -6.27
CA GLY A 124 -16.42 15.84 -5.49
C GLY A 124 -17.51 14.81 -5.22
N ALA A 125 -17.37 13.57 -5.69
CA ALA A 125 -18.39 12.56 -5.53
C ALA A 125 -18.33 11.89 -4.14
N THR A 126 -19.48 11.37 -3.71
CA THR A 126 -19.59 10.41 -2.62
C THR A 126 -19.98 9.05 -3.19
N ARG A 127 -19.26 8.00 -2.83
CA ARG A 127 -19.53 6.62 -3.23
C ARG A 127 -19.76 5.76 -2.00
N THR A 128 -20.94 5.17 -1.90
CA THR A 128 -21.32 4.27 -0.80
C THR A 128 -21.20 2.81 -1.22
N ARG A 129 -21.23 1.90 -0.24
CA ARG A 129 -21.21 0.45 -0.49
C ARG A 129 -22.34 -0.04 -1.40
N ALA A 130 -23.48 0.66 -1.44
CA ALA A 130 -24.61 0.32 -2.32
C ALA A 130 -24.33 0.59 -3.80
N GLN A 131 -23.31 1.38 -4.11
CA GLN A 131 -22.99 1.85 -5.46
C GLN A 131 -21.75 1.15 -6.06
N VAL A 132 -21.25 0.10 -5.39
CA VAL A 132 -20.09 -0.67 -5.82
C VAL A 132 -20.35 -2.16 -5.68
N HIS A 133 -19.64 -2.95 -6.48
CA HIS A 133 -19.68 -4.40 -6.35
C HIS A 133 -18.62 -4.85 -5.33
N VAL A 134 -19.07 -5.27 -4.14
CA VAL A 134 -18.21 -5.79 -3.07
C VAL A 134 -17.92 -7.26 -3.31
N ARG A 135 -16.64 -7.62 -3.36
CA ARG A 135 -16.12 -8.96 -3.58
C ARG A 135 -15.63 -9.55 -2.26
N ARG A 136 -15.98 -10.80 -1.97
CA ARG A 136 -15.51 -11.55 -0.79
C ARG A 136 -14.78 -12.81 -1.25
N PRO A 137 -13.50 -12.68 -1.64
CA PRO A 137 -12.77 -13.75 -2.32
C PRO A 137 -12.37 -14.90 -1.40
N VAL A 138 -12.42 -14.69 -0.08
CA VAL A 138 -12.16 -15.71 0.93
C VAL A 138 -13.40 -15.78 1.84
N PRO A 139 -14.16 -16.89 1.82
CA PRO A 139 -15.33 -17.03 2.69
C PRO A 139 -14.95 -16.90 4.17
N GLY A 140 -15.75 -16.16 4.93
CA GLY A 140 -15.54 -15.94 6.37
C GLY A 140 -14.37 -15.01 6.73
N SER A 141 -13.68 -14.41 5.75
CA SER A 141 -12.57 -13.51 6.04
C SER A 141 -13.03 -12.12 6.46
N THR A 142 -12.21 -11.46 7.28
CA THR A 142 -12.40 -10.08 7.72
C THR A 142 -11.18 -9.22 7.36
N ASN A 143 -11.33 -7.89 7.42
CA ASN A 143 -10.26 -6.90 7.19
C ASN A 143 -9.55 -7.13 5.85
N ASN A 144 -10.32 -7.14 4.76
CA ASN A 144 -9.86 -7.50 3.42
C ASN A 144 -9.24 -6.29 2.71
N GLN A 145 -7.92 -6.27 2.62
CA GLN A 145 -7.13 -5.13 2.19
C GLN A 145 -6.41 -5.50 0.88
N PRO A 146 -6.69 -4.86 -0.27
CA PRO A 146 -6.11 -5.22 -1.56
C PRO A 146 -4.81 -4.46 -1.89
N ALA A 147 -3.93 -5.08 -2.68
CA ALA A 147 -2.81 -4.43 -3.35
C ALA A 147 -2.66 -4.98 -4.77
N VAL A 148 -2.52 -4.10 -5.76
CA VAL A 148 -2.47 -4.45 -7.18
C VAL A 148 -1.06 -4.28 -7.72
N CYS A 149 -0.57 -5.28 -8.45
CA CYS A 149 0.65 -5.21 -9.23
C CYS A 149 0.31 -5.24 -10.72
N MET A 150 0.32 -4.07 -11.37
CA MET A 150 0.04 -4.00 -12.82
C MET A 150 1.13 -4.67 -13.66
N ALA A 151 2.39 -4.69 -13.21
CA ALA A 151 3.49 -5.31 -13.94
C ALA A 151 3.33 -6.83 -14.11
N THR A 152 2.73 -7.51 -13.13
CA THR A 152 2.46 -8.96 -13.21
C THR A 152 0.98 -9.30 -13.34
N ARG A 153 0.12 -8.28 -13.47
CA ARG A 153 -1.34 -8.41 -13.47
C ARG A 153 -1.83 -9.31 -12.33
N ARG A 154 -1.37 -9.04 -11.10
CA ARG A 154 -1.77 -9.76 -9.89
C ARG A 154 -2.41 -8.85 -8.88
N ILE A 155 -3.26 -9.43 -8.04
CA ILE A 155 -3.80 -8.79 -6.85
C ILE A 155 -3.52 -9.68 -5.64
N ALA A 156 -2.97 -9.09 -4.59
CA ALA A 156 -2.89 -9.70 -3.27
C ALA A 156 -4.01 -9.13 -2.41
N VAL A 157 -4.67 -9.97 -1.61
CA VAL A 157 -5.58 -9.52 -0.55
C VAL A 157 -5.04 -10.00 0.78
N ARG A 158 -4.62 -9.05 1.62
CA ARG A 158 -4.40 -9.31 3.03
C ARG A 158 -5.76 -9.42 3.71
N HIS A 159 -5.97 -10.46 4.49
CA HIS A 159 -7.24 -10.74 5.15
C HIS A 159 -7.00 -11.48 6.45
N ARG A 160 -8.02 -11.62 7.30
CA ARG A 160 -7.97 -12.42 8.52
C ARG A 160 -8.96 -13.57 8.43
N VAL A 161 -8.53 -14.74 8.89
CA VAL A 161 -9.39 -15.90 9.17
C VAL A 161 -9.18 -16.25 10.63
N ASP A 162 -10.26 -16.31 11.41
CA ASP A 162 -10.22 -16.52 12.87
C ASP A 162 -9.26 -15.54 13.58
N GLY A 163 -9.25 -14.28 13.11
CA GLY A 163 -8.38 -13.21 13.63
C GLY A 163 -6.92 -13.27 13.14
N VAL A 164 -6.49 -14.36 12.51
CA VAL A 164 -5.10 -14.56 12.06
C VAL A 164 -4.89 -13.95 10.67
N PRO A 165 -3.94 -13.03 10.50
CA PRO A 165 -3.70 -12.39 9.20
C PRO A 165 -2.98 -13.32 8.21
N ARG A 166 -3.43 -13.26 6.96
CA ARG A 166 -2.92 -14.03 5.82
C ARG A 166 -2.88 -13.16 4.57
N TYR A 167 -2.14 -13.63 3.58
CA TYR A 167 -2.19 -13.12 2.22
C TYR A 167 -2.65 -14.22 1.29
N ARG A 168 -3.51 -13.86 0.34
CA ARG A 168 -3.80 -14.70 -0.83
C ARG A 168 -3.62 -13.87 -2.09
N VAL A 169 -3.05 -14.46 -3.13
CA VAL A 169 -2.69 -13.78 -4.39
C VAL A 169 -3.41 -14.46 -5.54
N TRP A 170 -3.99 -13.66 -6.44
CA TRP A 170 -4.68 -14.12 -7.64
C TRP A 170 -4.14 -13.43 -8.88
N GLY A 171 -4.41 -14.03 -10.04
CA GLY A 171 -4.40 -13.30 -11.30
C GLY A 171 -5.49 -12.23 -11.29
N LEU A 172 -5.15 -11.00 -11.69
CA LEU A 172 -6.06 -9.86 -11.63
C LEU A 172 -7.29 -10.05 -12.51
N ASP A 173 -7.13 -10.66 -13.69
CA ASP A 173 -8.25 -10.91 -14.61
C ASP A 173 -9.25 -11.93 -14.07
N ALA A 174 -8.75 -13.04 -13.53
CA ALA A 174 -9.58 -14.05 -12.85
C ALA A 174 -10.32 -13.43 -11.65
N PHE A 175 -9.62 -12.65 -10.83
CA PHE A 175 -10.21 -11.97 -9.68
C PHE A 175 -11.31 -10.97 -10.09
N VAL A 176 -11.09 -10.22 -11.17
CA VAL A 176 -12.09 -9.29 -11.72
C VAL A 176 -13.32 -10.02 -12.22
N ALA A 177 -13.13 -11.16 -12.88
CA ALA A 177 -14.19 -12.05 -13.39
C ALA A 177 -14.94 -12.79 -12.26
N GLY A 178 -14.48 -12.70 -11.02
CA GLY A 178 -15.10 -13.36 -9.88
C GLY A 178 -14.67 -14.81 -9.68
N ASP A 179 -13.63 -15.29 -10.39
CA ASP A 179 -13.01 -16.57 -10.10
C ASP A 179 -12.01 -16.40 -8.94
N TYR A 180 -12.45 -16.81 -7.75
CA TYR A 180 -11.62 -16.81 -6.55
C TYR A 180 -11.05 -18.19 -6.21
N THR A 181 -11.46 -19.22 -6.95
CA THR A 181 -11.08 -20.62 -6.69
C THR A 181 -9.64 -20.90 -7.08
N THR A 182 -9.20 -20.32 -8.21
CA THR A 182 -7.83 -20.43 -8.69
C THR A 182 -7.00 -19.28 -8.14
N HIS A 183 -6.25 -19.53 -7.07
CA HIS A 183 -5.28 -18.60 -6.50
C HIS A 183 -3.85 -19.05 -6.82
N LEU A 184 -2.94 -18.09 -6.90
CA LEU A 184 -1.52 -18.30 -7.22
C LEU A 184 -0.70 -18.60 -5.96
N ALA A 185 -1.12 -18.07 -4.81
CA ALA A 185 -0.48 -18.32 -3.52
C ALA A 185 -1.44 -18.03 -2.37
N ASP A 186 -1.26 -18.73 -1.25
CA ASP A 186 -1.93 -18.49 0.03
C ASP A 186 -0.98 -18.82 1.17
N PHE A 187 -0.68 -17.85 2.02
CA PHE A 187 0.30 -18.00 3.09
C PHE A 187 -0.03 -17.12 4.30
N PRO A 188 0.38 -17.52 5.52
CA PRO A 188 0.21 -16.68 6.70
C PRO A 188 1.03 -15.39 6.56
N GLN A 189 0.59 -14.30 7.20
CA GLN A 189 1.43 -13.13 7.36
C GLN A 189 2.60 -13.48 8.29
N THR A 190 3.73 -13.84 7.68
CA THR A 190 5.00 -13.95 8.39
C THR A 190 5.71 -12.60 8.36
N GLY A 191 6.69 -12.43 9.24
CA GLY A 191 7.65 -11.37 9.03
C GLY A 191 7.10 -9.94 9.12
N ALA A 192 5.96 -9.69 9.79
CA ALA A 192 5.45 -8.32 9.98
C ALA A 192 6.49 -7.39 10.65
N HIS A 193 7.10 -7.85 11.76
CA HIS A 193 8.08 -7.09 12.57
C HIS A 193 8.85 -8.04 13.53
N PRO A 194 9.93 -7.57 14.19
CA PRO A 194 10.61 -8.31 15.26
C PRO A 194 9.84 -8.31 16.58
N ASP A 195 9.13 -7.22 16.87
CA ASP A 195 8.34 -7.03 18.07
C ASP A 195 6.84 -7.10 17.74
N PRO A 196 6.08 -8.07 18.28
CA PRO A 196 4.64 -8.21 18.02
C PRO A 196 3.80 -6.98 18.35
N ALA A 197 4.25 -6.10 19.24
CA ALA A 197 3.52 -4.91 19.66
C ALA A 197 3.55 -3.77 18.64
N VAL A 198 4.49 -3.80 17.68
CA VAL A 198 4.59 -2.75 16.65
C VAL A 198 3.40 -2.89 15.68
N PRO A 199 2.71 -1.80 15.29
CA PRO A 199 1.55 -1.93 14.41
C PRO A 199 1.96 -2.18 12.95
N PHE A 200 1.12 -2.91 12.23
CA PHE A 200 1.22 -3.08 10.79
C PHE A 200 0.56 -1.89 10.08
N GLN A 201 1.27 -1.30 9.12
CA GLN A 201 0.91 -0.02 8.49
C GLN A 201 0.76 -0.11 6.98
N GLY A 202 0.60 -1.32 6.43
CA GLY A 202 0.33 -1.53 5.01
C GLY A 202 1.36 -2.39 4.29
N TYR A 203 1.10 -2.65 3.01
CA TYR A 203 1.92 -3.52 2.18
C TYR A 203 1.79 -3.19 0.69
N ALA A 204 2.73 -3.68 -0.11
CA ALA A 204 2.71 -3.58 -1.57
C ALA A 204 3.10 -4.91 -2.21
N LEU A 205 2.56 -5.17 -3.40
CA LEU A 205 2.88 -6.34 -4.23
C LEU A 205 3.68 -5.92 -5.46
N HIS A 206 4.83 -6.54 -5.72
CA HIS A 206 5.55 -6.36 -6.98
C HIS A 206 6.36 -7.60 -7.36
N GLY A 207 6.19 -8.09 -8.58
CA GLY A 207 6.81 -9.35 -8.97
C GLY A 207 6.41 -10.46 -7.98
N ASP A 208 7.34 -11.35 -7.71
CA ASP A 208 7.18 -12.40 -6.69
C ASP A 208 7.49 -11.94 -5.26
N HIS A 209 7.42 -10.63 -5.00
CA HIS A 209 7.72 -10.02 -3.72
C HIS A 209 6.51 -9.33 -3.11
N LEU A 210 6.29 -9.58 -1.83
CA LEU A 210 5.34 -8.83 -1.00
C LEU A 210 6.12 -8.02 0.04
N TYR A 211 5.98 -6.71 0.00
CA TYR A 211 6.64 -5.78 0.92
C TYR A 211 5.67 -5.35 2.00
N GLN A 212 6.08 -5.42 3.26
CA GLN A 212 5.27 -5.04 4.43
C GLN A 212 5.91 -3.87 5.15
N LEU A 213 5.08 -3.00 5.72
CA LEU A 213 5.48 -1.89 6.57
C LEU A 213 4.90 -2.07 7.96
N ALA A 214 5.73 -1.87 8.97
CA ALA A 214 5.32 -1.83 10.36
C ALA A 214 6.06 -0.71 11.07
N GLY A 215 5.44 -0.11 12.09
CA GLY A 215 6.04 0.97 12.86
C GLY A 215 4.97 1.81 13.54
N ALA A 216 5.26 2.30 14.74
CA ALA A 216 4.38 3.22 15.45
C ALA A 216 4.71 4.68 15.11
N ALA A 217 3.78 5.59 15.42
CA ALA A 217 4.09 7.00 15.54
C ALA A 217 5.23 7.25 16.54
N TYR A 218 5.95 8.36 16.38
CA TYR A 218 6.83 8.84 17.44
C TYR A 218 6.07 9.08 18.73
N ASP A 219 6.70 8.67 19.82
CA ASP A 219 6.23 8.81 21.19
C ASP A 219 7.45 8.86 22.12
N GLU A 220 7.52 9.84 23.02
CA GLU A 220 8.69 10.07 23.86
C GLU A 220 9.07 8.87 24.75
N ALA A 221 8.11 8.03 25.12
CA ALA A 221 8.34 6.88 26.00
C ALA A 221 8.57 5.58 25.21
N ALA A 222 7.69 5.28 24.25
CA ALA A 222 7.66 3.99 23.58
C ALA A 222 8.39 3.97 22.23
N ASN A 223 8.54 5.12 21.56
CA ASN A 223 9.14 5.22 20.23
C ASN A 223 9.81 6.59 20.00
N PRO A 224 10.84 6.94 20.81
CA PRO A 224 11.33 8.31 20.89
C PRO A 224 12.01 8.75 19.58
N PRO A 225 11.87 10.03 19.18
CA PRO A 225 12.56 10.58 18.02
C PRO A 225 14.08 10.40 18.06
N SER A 226 14.70 10.48 19.25
CA SER A 226 16.14 10.30 19.46
C SER A 226 16.65 8.91 19.07
N GLY A 227 15.77 7.89 19.09
CA GLY A 227 16.07 6.54 18.62
C GLY A 227 15.84 6.33 17.12
N HIS A 228 15.42 7.37 16.38
CA HIS A 228 15.03 7.34 14.97
C HIS A 228 13.83 6.41 14.65
N GLY A 229 13.13 5.95 15.68
CA GLY A 229 11.91 5.16 15.57
C GLY A 229 12.09 3.67 15.30
N ASN A 230 10.95 2.97 15.30
CA ASN A 230 10.82 1.53 15.15
C ASN A 230 10.17 1.09 13.82
N THR A 231 10.37 1.84 12.74
CA THR A 231 9.79 1.48 11.43
C THR A 231 10.61 0.40 10.75
N TYR A 232 9.96 -0.68 10.34
CA TYR A 232 10.55 -1.79 9.61
C TYR A 232 9.87 -1.99 8.26
N VAL A 233 10.68 -2.35 7.28
CA VAL A 233 10.21 -2.89 6.00
C VAL A 233 10.65 -4.35 5.92
N SER A 234 9.74 -5.22 5.51
CA SER A 234 10.00 -6.65 5.31
C SER A 234 9.61 -7.07 3.91
N ARG A 235 10.34 -8.00 3.31
CA ARG A 235 10.04 -8.60 1.99
C ARG A 235 9.79 -10.09 2.17
N LEU A 236 8.65 -10.55 1.70
CA LEU A 236 8.30 -11.96 1.62
C LEU A 236 8.39 -12.46 0.19
N ASP A 237 8.77 -13.72 0.02
CA ASP A 237 8.59 -14.46 -1.23
C ASP A 237 7.11 -14.85 -1.35
N VAL A 238 6.46 -14.45 -2.44
CA VAL A 238 5.01 -14.66 -2.64
C VAL A 238 4.65 -16.14 -2.78
N ARG A 239 5.56 -16.97 -3.29
CA ARG A 239 5.26 -18.39 -3.57
C ARG A 239 5.25 -19.22 -2.29
N THR A 240 6.07 -18.84 -1.32
CA THR A 240 6.31 -19.60 -0.08
C THR A 240 5.82 -18.89 1.18
N GLY A 241 5.64 -17.57 1.13
CA GLY A 241 5.40 -16.74 2.32
C GLY A 241 6.62 -16.59 3.23
N ALA A 242 7.82 -17.01 2.80
CA ALA A 242 9.03 -16.93 3.60
C ALA A 242 9.51 -15.48 3.72
N LEU A 243 9.94 -15.08 4.93
CA LEU A 243 10.64 -13.81 5.14
C LEU A 243 12.01 -13.87 4.46
N VAL A 244 12.21 -13.07 3.41
CA VAL A 244 13.46 -13.05 2.64
C VAL A 244 14.40 -11.97 3.16
N GLN A 245 13.87 -10.79 3.50
CA GLN A 245 14.66 -9.69 4.01
C GLN A 245 13.84 -8.83 4.96
N ARG A 246 14.48 -8.25 5.96
CA ARG A 246 13.93 -7.20 6.82
C ARG A 246 14.99 -6.16 7.11
N ALA A 247 14.60 -4.90 7.15
CA ALA A 247 15.46 -3.80 7.58
C ALA A 247 14.66 -2.77 8.38
N ARG A 248 15.28 -2.19 9.40
CA ARG A 248 14.79 -0.94 10.00
C ARG A 248 15.05 0.20 9.00
N THR A 249 14.10 1.11 8.84
CA THR A 249 14.25 2.28 7.99
C THR A 249 14.23 3.56 8.79
N GLU A 250 15.18 4.44 8.51
CA GLU A 250 15.26 5.79 9.08
C GLU A 250 14.66 6.84 8.14
N ALA A 251 13.90 6.43 7.13
CA ALA A 251 13.18 7.34 6.25
C ALA A 251 12.37 8.36 7.08
N GLY A 252 12.57 9.64 6.82
CA GLY A 252 11.89 10.73 7.53
C GLY A 252 12.19 10.81 9.03
N TYR A 253 13.34 10.33 9.52
CA TYR A 253 13.68 10.41 10.96
C TYR A 253 13.65 11.84 11.52
N SER A 254 13.81 12.86 10.67
CA SER A 254 13.78 14.28 11.03
C SER A 254 12.38 14.91 10.98
N LEU A 255 11.33 14.10 10.83
CA LEU A 255 9.95 14.56 10.98
C LEU A 255 9.62 14.81 12.46
N ASP A 256 8.78 15.81 12.70
CA ASP A 256 8.33 16.26 14.04
C ASP A 256 7.36 15.26 14.67
N HIS A 257 6.36 14.85 13.90
CA HIS A 257 5.61 13.61 14.10
C HIS A 257 6.05 12.66 12.99
N ARG A 258 6.27 11.38 13.30
CA ARG A 258 6.64 10.39 12.29
C ARG A 258 5.84 9.12 12.48
N GLU A 259 4.91 8.89 11.58
CA GLU A 259 4.10 7.68 11.59
C GLU A 259 4.09 7.07 10.18
N PRO A 260 4.48 5.80 10.01
CA PRO A 260 4.47 5.12 8.72
C PRO A 260 3.05 4.76 8.31
N GLU A 261 2.70 5.05 7.06
CA GLU A 261 1.33 4.97 6.54
C GLU A 261 1.33 4.55 5.06
N GLY A 262 1.35 3.24 4.82
CA GLY A 262 1.27 2.63 3.50
C GLY A 262 2.61 2.45 2.77
N LEU A 263 2.60 1.47 1.86
CA LEU A 263 3.64 1.24 0.86
C LEU A 263 3.05 1.27 -0.54
N ALA A 264 3.84 1.75 -1.50
CA ALA A 264 3.53 1.61 -2.91
C ALA A 264 4.81 1.34 -3.72
N VAL A 265 4.66 0.69 -4.87
CA VAL A 265 5.75 0.50 -5.81
C VAL A 265 5.56 1.42 -7.00
N ARG A 266 6.63 2.14 -7.36
CA ARG A 266 6.72 3.01 -8.54
C ARG A 266 7.74 2.43 -9.49
N ARG A 267 7.51 2.50 -10.81
CA ARG A 267 8.40 1.98 -11.86
C ARG A 267 8.90 3.06 -12.81
N ALA A 268 8.21 4.18 -12.93
CA ALA A 268 8.58 5.32 -13.75
C ALA A 268 9.94 5.87 -13.29
N GLY A 269 10.93 5.89 -14.19
CA GLY A 269 12.30 6.29 -13.85
C GLY A 269 13.05 5.27 -12.97
N GLY A 270 12.62 4.01 -12.97
CA GLY A 270 13.24 2.89 -12.23
C GLY A 270 12.33 2.34 -11.14
N LEU A 271 12.50 1.06 -10.81
CA LEU A 271 11.77 0.40 -9.73
C LEU A 271 12.11 1.06 -8.40
N ARG A 272 11.10 1.47 -7.63
CA ARG A 272 11.25 2.04 -6.30
C ARG A 272 10.17 1.55 -5.36
N LEU A 273 10.54 1.29 -4.10
CA LEU A 273 9.60 1.03 -3.02
C LEU A 273 9.42 2.32 -2.22
N CYS A 274 8.21 2.88 -2.25
CA CYS A 274 7.88 4.14 -1.61
C CYS A 274 7.11 3.91 -0.31
N ILE A 275 7.46 4.70 0.71
CA ILE A 275 6.96 4.66 2.08
C ILE A 275 6.25 5.99 2.34
N GLY A 276 4.99 5.91 2.74
CA GLY A 276 4.21 7.06 3.20
C GLY A 276 4.53 7.34 4.67
N LEU A 277 4.69 8.62 5.01
CA LEU A 277 4.93 9.06 6.39
C LEU A 277 4.06 10.28 6.69
N ALA A 278 3.36 10.24 7.82
CA ALA A 278 2.64 11.38 8.37
C ALA A 278 3.54 12.22 9.28
N SER A 279 3.27 13.53 9.31
CA SER A 279 3.97 14.53 10.12
C SER A 279 3.10 15.73 10.47
N GLY A 280 3.64 16.73 11.17
CA GLY A 280 2.88 17.89 11.65
C GLY A 280 1.93 17.55 12.79
N GLU A 281 1.16 18.52 13.27
CA GLU A 281 0.26 18.36 14.43
C GLU A 281 -1.08 17.72 14.04
N ARG A 282 -1.79 17.16 15.03
CA ARG A 282 -3.17 16.69 14.82
C ARG A 282 -4.04 17.87 14.36
N GLY A 283 -4.86 17.68 13.32
CA GLY A 283 -5.65 18.76 12.71
C GLY A 283 -4.95 19.44 11.53
N ALA A 284 -3.63 19.36 11.46
CA ALA A 284 -2.80 19.94 10.40
C ALA A 284 -1.76 18.92 9.89
N ARG A 285 -2.18 17.64 9.80
CA ARG A 285 -1.30 16.55 9.41
C ARG A 285 -0.82 16.78 7.98
N ARG A 286 0.48 16.58 7.79
CA ARG A 286 1.20 16.66 6.51
C ARG A 286 1.65 15.27 6.11
N PHE A 287 1.84 15.04 4.82
CA PHE A 287 2.36 13.77 4.33
C PHE A 287 3.73 13.95 3.65
N SER A 288 4.51 12.89 3.68
CA SER A 288 5.77 12.75 2.94
C SER A 288 5.83 11.37 2.29
N VAL A 289 6.50 11.27 1.15
CA VAL A 289 6.79 10.01 0.49
C VAL A 289 8.29 9.89 0.30
N TYR A 290 8.84 8.80 0.83
CA TYR A 290 10.24 8.44 0.71
C TYR A 290 10.38 7.18 -0.12
N CYS A 291 11.29 7.13 -1.08
CA CYS A 291 11.42 6.00 -1.98
C CYS A 291 12.82 5.38 -1.90
N LYS A 292 12.88 4.07 -1.69
CA LYS A 292 14.09 3.27 -1.83
C LYS A 292 14.32 2.97 -3.31
N PRO A 293 15.45 3.40 -3.92
CA PRO A 293 15.79 2.98 -5.27
C PRO A 293 15.97 1.46 -5.33
N PHE A 294 15.63 0.88 -6.48
CA PHE A 294 16.22 -0.37 -6.89
C PHE A 294 17.70 -0.14 -7.24
N THR A 295 18.58 -0.80 -6.51
CA THR A 295 20.00 -0.89 -6.83
C THR A 295 20.25 -2.32 -7.30
N PRO A 296 20.66 -2.55 -8.56
CA PRO A 296 21.06 -3.88 -8.99
C PRO A 296 22.16 -4.39 -8.06
N LEU A 297 21.99 -5.59 -7.49
CA LEU A 297 23.08 -6.24 -6.77
C LEU A 297 24.24 -6.38 -7.74
N SER A 298 25.38 -5.76 -7.44
CA SER A 298 26.58 -5.89 -8.27
C SER A 298 26.92 -7.36 -8.36
N ARG A 299 26.73 -7.96 -9.54
CA ARG A 299 27.21 -9.32 -9.80
C ARG A 299 28.73 -9.24 -9.71
N SER A 300 29.34 -9.90 -8.72
CA SER A 300 30.79 -10.13 -8.76
C SER A 300 31.13 -10.72 -10.13
N PRO A 301 32.21 -10.25 -10.78
CA PRO A 301 32.70 -10.91 -11.98
C PRO A 301 32.96 -12.37 -11.61
N ARG A 302 32.33 -13.30 -12.33
CA ARG A 302 32.73 -14.70 -12.26
C ARG A 302 34.16 -14.75 -12.83
N THR A 303 35.13 -15.01 -11.95
CA THR A 303 36.48 -15.42 -12.32
C THR A 303 36.46 -16.83 -12.88
#